data_AF-A0A8T3XTZ8-F1
#
_entry.id   AF-A0A8T3XTZ8-F1
#
_cell.length_a   1.000
_cell.length_b   1.000
_cell.length_c   1.000
_cell.angle_alpha   90.00
_cell.angle_beta   90.00
_cell.angle_gamma   90.00
#
_symmetry.space_group_name_H-M   'P 1'
#
loop_
_entity.id
_entity.type
_entity.pdbx_description
1 polymer ?
#
loop_
_entity_poly.entity_id
_entity_poly.type
_entity_poly.pdbx_seq_one_letter_code
_entity_poly.pdbx_strand_id
1 'polypeptide(L)'
;TIPVSTSDSSQIHYFLTNPQGITVSSGIKKITDGTITLEFSSDDTSKLGMGANDLKIFVISDSVLRPDIYTTSFLAVSTPQQLPEYLVSESSDEESTENDYVGIFALVAGIILVGFILAKRRQRKNKALASK
;
A
#
# COMPACT_ATOMS: atom_id res chain seq x y z
N THR A 1 19.31 19.43 -0.24
CA THR A 1 20.34 18.36 -0.30
C THR A 1 19.63 17.02 -0.24
N ILE A 2 20.26 15.94 -0.74
CA ILE A 2 19.70 14.57 -0.70
C ILE A 2 20.79 13.61 -0.22
N PRO A 3 20.63 12.96 0.94
CA PRO A 3 21.57 11.94 1.40
C PRO A 3 21.37 10.63 0.62
N VAL A 4 22.46 9.96 0.29
CA VAL A 4 22.51 8.67 -0.41
C VAL A 4 23.43 7.75 0.36
N SER A 5 22.94 6.55 0.69
CA SER A 5 23.73 5.48 1.30
C SER A 5 23.94 4.37 0.27
N THR A 6 25.14 3.82 0.24
CA THR A 6 25.60 2.81 -0.72
C THR A 6 26.51 1.81 -0.01
N SER A 7 26.59 0.59 -0.54
CA SER A 7 27.53 -0.44 -0.12
C SER A 7 28.46 -0.80 -1.29
N ASP A 8 29.71 -1.12 -1.00
CA ASP A 8 30.71 -1.63 -1.97
C ASP A 8 30.83 -0.78 -3.25
N SER A 9 30.68 0.54 -3.13
CA SER A 9 30.60 1.48 -4.24
C SER A 9 31.73 2.50 -4.19
N SER A 10 32.30 2.83 -5.35
CA SER A 10 33.40 3.80 -5.48
C SER A 10 32.93 5.17 -5.93
N GLN A 11 31.80 5.25 -6.65
CA GLN A 11 31.38 6.47 -7.32
C GLN A 11 29.87 6.51 -7.59
N ILE A 12 29.28 7.71 -7.55
CA ILE A 12 27.92 7.99 -7.99
C ILE A 12 27.95 8.97 -9.16
N HIS A 13 27.15 8.68 -10.18
CA HIS A 13 26.73 9.65 -11.20
C HIS A 13 25.26 9.98 -10.98
N TYR A 14 24.91 11.26 -10.89
CA TYR A 14 23.52 11.67 -10.74
C TYR A 14 23.07 12.59 -11.88
N PHE A 15 21.79 12.53 -12.18
CA PHE A 15 21.10 13.37 -13.15
C PHE A 15 19.78 13.81 -12.54
N LEU A 16 19.57 15.13 -12.50
CA LEU A 16 18.34 15.76 -12.09
C LEU A 16 17.68 16.37 -13.33
N THR A 17 16.47 15.94 -13.64
CA THR A 17 15.79 16.24 -14.90
C THR A 17 14.44 16.89 -14.62
N ASN A 18 14.09 17.90 -15.42
CA ASN A 18 12.83 18.63 -15.30
C ASN A 18 11.69 17.98 -16.12
N PRO A 19 10.44 18.48 -16.03
CA PRO A 19 9.29 17.92 -16.76
C PRO A 19 9.42 17.92 -18.28
N GLN A 20 10.32 18.72 -18.84
CA GLN A 20 10.62 18.75 -20.28
C GLN A 20 11.65 17.69 -20.69
N GLY A 21 12.13 16.87 -19.75
CA GLY A 21 13.19 15.89 -20.00
C GLY A 21 14.59 16.51 -20.08
N ILE A 22 14.76 17.76 -19.65
CA ILE A 22 16.06 18.46 -19.68
C ILE A 22 16.79 18.23 -18.37
N THR A 23 18.04 17.77 -18.44
CA THR A 23 18.91 17.66 -17.27
C THR A 23 19.31 19.05 -16.77
N VAL A 24 18.82 19.42 -15.60
CA VAL A 24 19.07 20.72 -14.96
C VAL A 24 20.26 20.73 -14.02
N SER A 25 20.66 19.55 -13.52
CA SER A 25 21.87 19.36 -12.74
C SER A 25 22.38 17.93 -12.93
N SER A 26 23.69 17.76 -12.97
CA SER A 26 24.32 16.44 -12.99
C SER A 26 25.71 16.51 -12.40
N GLY A 27 26.24 15.37 -12.00
CA GLY A 27 27.58 15.33 -11.46
C GLY A 27 28.08 13.94 -11.15
N ILE A 28 29.38 13.89 -10.89
CA ILE A 28 30.11 12.70 -10.48
C ILE A 28 30.66 12.96 -9.09
N LYS A 29 30.47 12.00 -8.18
CA LYS A 29 31.01 12.07 -6.83
C LYS A 29 31.66 10.76 -6.44
N LYS A 30 32.86 10.83 -5.87
CA LYS A 30 33.54 9.68 -5.27
C LYS A 30 32.94 9.36 -3.90
N ILE A 31 32.87 8.08 -3.57
CA ILE A 31 32.35 7.56 -2.31
C ILE A 31 33.54 7.04 -1.51
N THR A 32 33.71 7.55 -0.28
CA THR A 32 34.78 7.11 0.62
C THR A 32 34.21 6.27 1.77
N ASP A 33 33.07 6.70 2.35
CA ASP A 33 32.54 6.14 3.60
C ASP A 33 31.12 5.54 3.43
N GLY A 34 30.79 5.08 2.22
CA GLY A 34 29.48 4.50 1.88
C GLY A 34 28.30 5.49 1.85
N THR A 35 28.43 6.67 2.47
CA THR A 35 27.40 7.72 2.46
C THR A 35 27.89 8.96 1.72
N ILE A 36 26.99 9.60 0.98
CA ILE A 36 27.25 10.89 0.33
C ILE A 36 26.01 11.78 0.32
N THR A 37 26.23 13.09 0.31
CA THR A 37 25.16 14.09 0.14
C THR A 37 25.23 14.70 -1.25
N LEU A 38 24.13 14.60 -2.00
CA LEU A 38 23.93 15.35 -3.23
C LEU A 38 23.47 16.76 -2.87
N GLU A 39 24.23 17.76 -3.33
CA GLU A 39 23.91 19.17 -3.15
C GLU A 39 23.48 19.78 -4.47
N PHE A 40 22.39 20.54 -4.44
CA PHE A 40 21.83 21.22 -5.59
C PHE A 40 21.78 22.70 -5.25
N SER A 41 22.28 23.53 -6.17
CA SER A 41 22.28 24.98 -5.98
C SER A 41 20.85 25.53 -6.10
N SER A 42 20.63 26.77 -5.65
CA SER A 42 19.37 27.46 -5.90
C SER A 42 19.10 27.65 -7.41
N ASP A 43 20.15 27.77 -8.23
CA ASP A 43 20.03 27.85 -9.68
C ASP A 43 19.54 26.52 -10.27
N ASP A 44 20.06 25.38 -9.78
CA ASP A 44 19.64 24.03 -10.20
C ASP A 44 18.15 23.82 -9.91
N THR A 45 17.73 24.13 -8.68
CA THR A 45 16.35 23.89 -8.24
C THR A 45 15.34 24.86 -8.85
N SER A 46 15.77 26.07 -9.23
CA SER A 46 14.92 27.02 -9.96
C SER A 46 14.48 26.52 -11.34
N LYS A 47 15.22 25.58 -11.93
CA LYS A 47 14.96 25.03 -13.28
C LYS A 47 14.09 23.77 -13.29
N LEU A 48 13.74 23.23 -12.12
CA LEU A 48 12.86 22.04 -11.98
C LEU A 48 11.44 22.30 -12.50
N GLY A 49 11.00 23.56 -12.59
CA GLY A 49 9.66 23.90 -13.09
C GLY A 49 8.54 23.23 -12.28
N MET A 50 7.29 23.42 -12.70
CA MET A 50 6.14 22.71 -12.11
C MET A 50 5.90 21.39 -12.83
N GLY A 51 5.57 20.34 -12.09
CA GLY A 51 5.26 19.01 -12.62
C GLY A 51 6.26 17.94 -12.20
N ALA A 52 6.32 16.85 -12.98
CA ALA A 52 7.14 15.69 -12.69
C ALA A 52 8.63 15.96 -12.99
N ASN A 53 9.45 15.80 -11.96
CA ASN A 53 10.89 15.91 -12.01
C ASN A 53 11.50 14.56 -11.65
N ASP A 54 12.63 14.23 -12.25
CA ASP A 54 13.29 12.94 -12.05
C ASP A 54 14.68 13.11 -11.44
N LEU A 55 14.98 12.30 -10.43
CA LEU A 55 16.33 12.06 -9.95
C LEU A 55 16.75 10.65 -10.34
N LYS A 56 17.82 10.54 -11.13
CA LYS A 56 18.44 9.29 -11.54
C LYS A 56 19.86 9.21 -10.98
N ILE A 57 20.19 8.09 -10.37
CA ILE A 57 21.47 7.82 -9.74
C ILE A 57 22.02 6.51 -10.30
N PHE A 58 23.26 6.55 -10.79
CA PHE A 58 24.04 5.37 -11.14
C PHE A 58 25.13 5.21 -10.10
N VAL A 59 25.15 4.06 -9.44
CA VAL A 59 26.16 3.71 -8.44
C VAL A 59 27.15 2.75 -9.09
N ILE A 60 28.43 3.11 -9.09
CA ILE A 60 29.52 2.39 -9.74
C ILE A 60 30.45 1.85 -8.65
N SER A 61 30.99 0.66 -8.89
CA SER A 61 32.01 0.04 -8.07
C SER A 61 33.19 -0.34 -8.95
N ASP A 62 34.40 -0.24 -8.41
CA ASP A 62 35.61 -0.71 -9.09
C ASP A 62 35.68 -2.24 -9.12
N SER A 63 34.89 -2.93 -8.28
CA SER A 63 34.88 -4.39 -8.15
C SER A 63 33.89 -5.10 -9.08
N VAL A 64 32.89 -4.39 -9.62
CA VAL A 64 31.86 -4.95 -10.51
C VAL A 64 31.65 -4.10 -11.76
N LEU A 65 31.48 -4.75 -12.92
CA LEU A 65 31.40 -4.07 -14.22
C LEU A 65 30.01 -3.48 -14.55
N ARG A 66 29.02 -3.66 -13.67
CA ARG A 66 27.66 -3.19 -13.88
C ARG A 66 27.27 -2.20 -12.78
N PRO A 67 26.86 -0.97 -13.14
CA PRO A 67 26.34 -0.04 -12.16
C PRO A 67 24.96 -0.47 -11.66
N ASP A 68 24.67 -0.14 -10.41
CA ASP A 68 23.30 -0.16 -9.88
C ASP A 68 22.59 1.15 -10.22
N ILE A 69 21.27 1.10 -10.43
CA ILE A 69 20.49 2.23 -10.93
C ILE A 69 19.29 2.46 -10.02
N TYR A 70 19.24 3.65 -9.41
CA TYR A 70 18.07 4.14 -8.70
C TYR A 70 17.44 5.29 -9.48
N THR A 71 16.12 5.27 -9.65
CA THR A 71 15.38 6.37 -10.28
C THR A 71 14.12 6.64 -9.46
N THR A 72 13.87 7.91 -9.19
CA THR A 72 12.65 8.37 -8.52
C THR A 72 12.14 9.64 -9.18
N SER A 73 10.82 9.80 -9.17
CA SER A 73 10.13 10.97 -9.71
C SER A 73 9.39 11.69 -8.59
N PHE A 74 9.40 13.02 -8.61
CA PHE A 74 8.71 13.85 -7.64
C PHE A 74 8.01 15.03 -8.30
N LEU A 75 6.90 15.47 -7.71
CA LEU A 75 6.13 16.60 -8.21
C LEU A 75 6.58 17.91 -7.56
N ALA A 76 6.94 18.88 -8.39
CA ALA A 76 7.13 20.26 -7.97
C ALA A 76 5.86 21.06 -8.24
N VAL A 77 5.38 21.80 -7.23
CA VAL A 77 4.15 22.59 -7.26
C VAL A 77 4.44 24.04 -6.86
N SER A 78 3.68 24.99 -7.40
CA SER A 78 3.87 26.43 -7.14
C SER A 78 3.38 26.89 -5.76
N THR A 79 2.44 26.16 -5.17
CA THR A 79 1.92 26.41 -3.83
C THR A 79 1.94 25.11 -3.04
N PRO A 80 2.10 25.16 -1.70
CA PRO A 80 1.86 24.01 -0.84
C PRO A 80 0.36 23.67 -0.91
N GLN A 81 -0.04 22.98 -1.95
CA GLN A 81 -1.39 22.47 -2.09
C GLN A 81 -1.47 21.23 -1.20
N GLN A 82 -2.52 21.13 -0.39
CA GLN A 82 -2.85 19.84 0.22
C GLN A 82 -2.96 18.85 -0.95
N LEU A 83 -2.15 17.79 -0.92
CA LEU A 83 -2.36 16.64 -1.81
C LEU A 83 -3.85 16.32 -1.75
N PRO A 84 -4.52 16.05 -2.88
CA PRO A 84 -5.91 15.66 -2.84
C PRO A 84 -6.05 14.61 -1.75
N GLU A 85 -6.87 14.88 -0.74
CA GLU A 85 -7.29 13.79 0.13
C GLU A 85 -7.95 12.83 -0.83
N TYR A 86 -7.28 11.70 -1.06
CA TYR A 86 -7.95 10.57 -1.62
C TYR A 86 -9.07 10.33 -0.62
N LEU A 87 -10.28 10.77 -0.98
CA LEU A 87 -11.46 10.01 -0.64
C LEU A 87 -11.20 8.67 -1.30
N VAL A 88 -10.44 7.83 -0.60
CA VAL A 88 -10.72 6.41 -0.63
C VAL A 88 -12.19 6.42 -0.27
N SER A 89 -13.05 6.41 -1.29
CA SER A 89 -14.23 5.60 -1.16
C SER A 89 -13.63 4.29 -0.68
N GLU A 90 -13.76 4.04 0.62
CA GLU A 90 -14.23 2.75 1.01
C GLU A 90 -15.33 2.48 -0.01
N SER A 91 -14.99 1.76 -1.09
CA SER A 91 -15.79 0.60 -1.37
C SER A 91 -15.89 -0.01 0.01
N SER A 92 -17.02 0.25 0.65
CA SER A 92 -17.61 -0.74 1.49
C SER A 92 -17.63 -1.97 0.60
N ASP A 93 -16.51 -2.69 0.58
CA ASP A 93 -16.49 -4.05 1.05
C ASP A 93 -17.29 -3.98 2.34
N GLU A 94 -18.62 -3.92 2.18
CA GLU A 94 -19.49 -4.54 3.14
C GLU A 94 -18.88 -5.93 3.16
N GLU A 95 -18.03 -6.19 4.16
CA GLU A 95 -18.12 -7.46 4.82
C GLU A 95 -19.62 -7.60 5.07
N SER A 96 -20.29 -8.24 4.11
CA SER A 96 -21.47 -8.98 4.42
C SER A 96 -20.99 -9.84 5.56
N THR A 97 -21.28 -9.41 6.79
CA THR A 97 -21.53 -10.34 7.87
C THR A 97 -22.76 -11.09 7.39
N GLU A 98 -22.55 -11.96 6.41
CA GLU A 98 -23.44 -13.00 6.00
C GLU A 98 -23.50 -13.81 7.27
N ASN A 99 -24.50 -13.50 8.09
CA ASN A 99 -24.81 -14.25 9.28
C ASN A 99 -25.41 -15.57 8.78
N ASP A 100 -24.58 -16.37 8.09
CA ASP A 100 -24.92 -17.64 7.42
C ASP A 100 -25.60 -18.61 8.38
N TYR A 101 -25.31 -18.44 9.67
CA TYR A 101 -25.84 -19.28 10.71
C TYR A 101 -27.21 -18.84 11.23
N VAL A 102 -27.69 -17.62 11.01
CA VAL A 102 -29.01 -17.19 11.52
C VAL A 102 -30.14 -18.03 10.92
N GLY A 103 -30.08 -18.30 9.62
CA GLY A 103 -31.03 -19.18 8.95
C GLY A 103 -30.97 -20.61 9.48
N ILE A 104 -29.75 -21.13 9.71
CA ILE A 104 -29.51 -22.48 10.22
C ILE A 104 -30.01 -22.61 11.67
N PHE A 105 -29.72 -21.64 12.55
CA PHE A 105 -30.19 -21.61 13.94
C PHE A 105 -31.71 -21.54 14.03
N ALA A 106 -32.36 -20.72 13.18
CA ALA A 106 -33.82 -20.63 13.12
C ALA A 106 -34.46 -21.97 12.71
N LEU A 107 -33.88 -22.67 11.72
CA LEU A 107 -34.35 -23.97 11.26
C LEU A 107 -34.21 -25.05 12.33
N VAL A 108 -33.06 -25.12 13.01
CA VAL A 108 -32.83 -26.08 14.10
C VAL A 108 -33.79 -25.83 15.28
N ALA A 109 -33.98 -24.56 15.68
CA ALA A 109 -34.91 -24.20 16.74
C ALA A 109 -36.36 -24.60 16.40
N GLY A 110 -36.78 -24.41 15.15
CA GLY A 110 -38.10 -24.83 14.66
C GLY A 110 -38.33 -26.34 14.76
N ILE A 111 -37.34 -27.16 14.36
CA ILE A 111 -37.44 -28.62 14.44
C ILE A 111 -37.58 -29.09 15.89
N ILE A 112 -36.80 -28.51 16.81
CA ILE A 112 -36.86 -28.85 18.24
C ILE A 112 -38.25 -28.53 18.81
N LEU A 113 -38.79 -27.35 18.48
CA LEU A 113 -40.10 -26.93 18.96
C LEU A 113 -41.22 -27.85 18.47
N VAL A 114 -41.22 -28.19 17.18
CA VAL A 114 -42.19 -29.11 16.58
C VAL A 114 -42.07 -30.51 17.19
N GLY A 115 -40.84 -31.00 17.35
CA GLY A 115 -40.56 -32.28 18.00
C GLY A 115 -41.10 -32.34 19.42
N PHE A 116 -40.90 -31.28 20.20
CA PHE A 116 -41.42 -31.18 21.57
C PHE A 116 -42.96 -31.20 21.63
N ILE A 117 -43.62 -30.45 20.74
CA ILE A 117 -45.08 -30.42 20.65
C ILE A 117 -45.63 -31.80 20.27
N LEU A 118 -45.03 -32.46 19.28
CA LEU A 118 -45.44 -33.79 18.83
C LEU A 118 -45.20 -34.85 19.91
N ALA A 119 -44.07 -34.81 20.62
CA ALA A 119 -43.78 -35.70 21.73
C ALA A 119 -44.82 -35.57 22.86
N LYS A 120 -45.16 -34.33 23.24
CA LYS A 120 -46.19 -34.07 24.26
C LYS A 120 -47.58 -34.54 23.80
N ARG A 121 -47.94 -34.36 22.52
CA ARG A 121 -49.20 -34.90 21.96
C ARG A 121 -49.21 -36.43 21.95
N ARG A 122 -48.10 -37.09 21.61
CA ARG A 122 -47.98 -38.56 21.66
C ARG A 122 -48.10 -39.09 23.09
N GLN A 123 -47.44 -38.47 24.07
CA GLN A 123 -47.57 -38.87 25.48
C GLN A 123 -49.01 -38.77 25.99
N ARG A 124 -49.76 -37.72 25.60
CA ARG A 124 -51.20 -37.61 25.93
C ARG A 124 -52.02 -38.74 25.33
N LYS A 125 -51.76 -39.10 24.06
CA LYS A 125 -52.45 -40.22 23.39
C LYS A 125 -52.10 -41.58 24.02
N ASN A 126 -50.84 -41.82 24.34
CA ASN A 126 -50.41 -43.08 24.98
C ASN A 126 -50.98 -43.23 26.40
N LYS A 127 -51.10 -42.13 27.18
CA LYS A 127 -51.80 -42.15 28.47
C LYS A 127 -53.31 -42.41 28.33
N ALA A 128 -53.95 -41.91 27.27
CA ALA A 128 -55.36 -42.16 27.00
C ALA A 128 -55.63 -43.61 26.53
N LEU A 129 -54.68 -44.23 25.81
CA LEU A 129 -54.76 -45.63 25.36
C LEU A 129 -54.43 -46.63 26.48
N ALA A 130 -53.56 -46.27 27.44
CA ALA A 130 -53.23 -47.10 28.60
C ALA A 130 -54.25 -47.02 29.75
N SER A 131 -55.27 -46.15 29.63
CA SER A 131 -56.34 -45.95 30.62
C SER A 131 -57.66 -46.60 30.18
N LYS A 132 -57.65 -47.45 29.15
CA LYS A 132 -58.80 -48.17 28.60
C LYS A 132 -58.52 -49.66 28.62
#